data_AF-A0A2N3DN63-F1
#
_entry.id   AF-A0A2N3DN63-F1
#
_cell.length_a   1.000
_cell.length_b   1.000
_cell.length_c   1.000
_cell.angle_alpha   90.00
_cell.angle_beta   90.00
_cell.angle_gamma   90.00
#
_symmetry.space_group_name_H-M   'P 1'
#
loop_
_entity.id
_entity.type
_entity.pdbx_description
1 polymer ?
#
loop_
_entity_poly.entity_id
_entity_poly.type
_entity_poly.pdbx_seq_one_letter_code
_entity_poly.pdbx_strand_id
1 'polypeptide(L)'
;MANIGHINKAEDGSLVGKIDTLAFSNIIGLRRVISNNPNAPKFEVLALTAAKSWVKIGALFEHSIKSSGESFYQGRIDDPSMDRPMDIALFANDDDGYNISWTRRRARQEMPGGNEQEAPPLNDAAPADQTGGLGESTAPDAPQGGKGKGQAPKGGETADKQTA
;
A
#
# COMPACT_ATOMS: atom_id res chain seq x y z
N MET A 1 -8.48 16.36 -5.18
CA MET A 1 -8.23 15.25 -6.11
C MET A 1 -8.83 15.68 -7.45
N ALA A 2 -8.14 15.48 -8.57
CA ALA A 2 -8.65 15.91 -9.88
C ALA A 2 -9.14 14.68 -10.65
N ASN A 3 -10.35 14.75 -11.24
CA ASN A 3 -10.78 13.75 -12.22
C ASN A 3 -9.97 13.93 -13.50
N ILE A 4 -9.41 12.85 -14.01
CA ILE A 4 -8.53 12.83 -15.19
C ILE A 4 -9.03 11.86 -16.26
N GLY A 5 -10.27 11.35 -16.13
CA GLY A 5 -10.79 10.37 -17.07
C GLY A 5 -11.88 9.50 -16.50
N HIS A 6 -12.34 8.58 -17.33
CA HIS A 6 -13.38 7.60 -17.00
C HIS A 6 -13.13 6.29 -17.75
N ILE A 7 -13.74 5.23 -17.24
CA ILE A 7 -13.79 3.89 -17.83
C ILE A 7 -15.25 3.45 -17.81
N ASN A 8 -15.77 3.01 -18.94
CA ASN A 8 -17.12 2.48 -19.04
C ASN A 8 -17.08 1.02 -19.47
N LYS A 9 -18.16 0.31 -19.18
CA LYS A 9 -18.35 -1.06 -19.64
C LYS A 9 -18.84 -1.05 -21.09
N ALA A 10 -18.11 -1.73 -21.97
CA ALA A 10 -18.52 -1.95 -23.35
C ALA A 10 -19.54 -3.10 -23.46
N GLU A 11 -20.15 -3.25 -24.64
CA GLU A 11 -21.16 -4.29 -24.91
C GLU A 11 -20.62 -5.71 -24.71
N ASP A 12 -19.33 -5.93 -24.99
CA ASP A 12 -18.63 -7.20 -24.77
C ASP A 12 -18.23 -7.44 -23.30
N GLY A 13 -18.59 -6.52 -22.41
CA GLY A 13 -18.28 -6.54 -20.99
C GLY A 13 -16.86 -6.09 -20.64
N SER A 14 -16.06 -5.68 -21.62
CA SER A 14 -14.74 -5.08 -21.37
C SER A 14 -14.87 -3.72 -20.70
N LEU A 15 -13.90 -3.35 -19.86
CA LEU A 15 -13.84 -2.07 -19.19
C LEU A 15 -12.80 -1.21 -19.90
N VAL A 16 -13.25 -0.23 -20.68
CA VAL A 16 -12.39 0.60 -21.54
C VAL A 16 -12.77 2.07 -21.37
N GLY A 17 -11.79 2.94 -21.43
CA GLY A 17 -12.02 4.37 -21.42
C GLY A 17 -10.75 5.15 -21.71
N LYS A 18 -10.64 6.34 -21.13
CA LYS A 18 -9.57 7.27 -21.44
C LYS A 18 -9.06 7.97 -20.20
N ILE A 19 -7.76 8.23 -20.16
CA ILE A 19 -7.13 9.19 -19.27
C ILE A 19 -6.62 10.37 -20.08
N ASP A 20 -6.83 11.57 -19.56
CA ASP A 20 -6.34 12.84 -20.08
C ASP A 20 -5.70 13.68 -18.97
N THR A 21 -4.43 14.00 -19.17
CA THR A 21 -3.67 14.99 -18.43
C THR A 21 -2.87 15.83 -19.42
N LEU A 22 -2.26 16.93 -18.97
CA LEU A 22 -1.44 17.77 -19.85
C LEU A 22 -0.28 17.02 -20.51
N ALA A 23 0.32 16.04 -19.81
CA ALA A 23 1.52 15.32 -20.26
C ALA A 23 1.24 13.89 -20.75
N PHE A 24 0.06 13.34 -20.44
CA PHE A 24 -0.29 11.96 -20.76
C PHE A 24 -1.77 11.89 -21.14
N SER A 25 -2.05 11.41 -22.35
CA SER A 25 -3.38 11.11 -22.84
C SER A 25 -3.36 9.75 -23.53
N ASN A 26 -4.18 8.80 -23.08
CA ASN A 26 -4.26 7.50 -23.72
C ASN A 26 -5.60 6.80 -23.48
N ILE A 27 -5.96 5.90 -24.41
CA ILE A 27 -7.03 4.91 -24.19
C ILE A 27 -6.48 3.85 -23.25
N ILE A 28 -7.25 3.54 -22.21
CA ILE A 28 -6.89 2.53 -21.23
C ILE A 28 -7.99 1.48 -21.07
N GLY A 29 -7.59 0.29 -20.62
CA GLY A 29 -8.51 -0.79 -20.30
C GLY A 29 -8.16 -1.42 -18.95
N LEU A 30 -9.17 -2.01 -18.30
CA LEU A 30 -8.99 -2.82 -17.10
C LEU A 30 -9.18 -4.29 -17.42
N ARG A 31 -8.16 -5.09 -17.10
CA ARG A 31 -8.25 -6.55 -17.13
C ARG A 31 -8.40 -7.08 -15.72
N ARG A 32 -9.46 -7.84 -15.44
CA ARG A 32 -9.65 -8.50 -14.15
C ARG A 32 -8.55 -9.52 -13.89
N VAL A 33 -8.05 -9.51 -12.67
CA VAL A 33 -7.11 -10.52 -12.16
C VAL A 33 -7.89 -11.51 -11.31
N ILE A 34 -7.81 -12.79 -11.67
CA ILE A 34 -8.43 -13.88 -10.92
C ILE A 34 -7.35 -14.50 -10.04
N SER A 35 -7.51 -14.37 -8.72
CA SER A 35 -6.54 -14.88 -7.74
C SER A 35 -7.24 -15.17 -6.42
N ASN A 36 -6.78 -16.23 -5.75
CA ASN A 36 -7.22 -16.58 -4.40
C ASN A 36 -6.45 -15.81 -3.32
N ASN A 37 -5.41 -15.05 -3.68
CA ASN A 37 -4.66 -14.22 -2.73
C ASN A 37 -5.44 -12.91 -2.46
N PRO A 38 -5.83 -12.63 -1.21
CA PRO A 38 -6.58 -11.40 -0.88
C PRO A 38 -5.79 -10.12 -1.17
N ASN A 39 -4.45 -10.19 -1.16
CA ASN A 39 -3.55 -9.07 -1.44
C ASN A 39 -3.20 -8.94 -2.93
N ALA A 40 -3.77 -9.78 -3.80
CA ALA A 40 -3.56 -9.64 -5.23
C ALA A 40 -4.27 -8.39 -5.77
N PRO A 41 -3.73 -7.76 -6.82
CA PRO A 41 -4.48 -6.73 -7.54
C PRO A 41 -5.80 -7.31 -8.04
N LYS A 42 -6.83 -6.47 -8.11
CA LYS A 42 -8.13 -6.83 -8.71
C LYS A 42 -8.15 -6.57 -10.20
N PHE A 43 -7.38 -5.56 -10.64
CA PHE A 43 -7.23 -5.23 -12.05
C PHE A 43 -5.78 -4.99 -12.43
N GLU A 44 -5.45 -5.34 -13.67
CA GLU A 44 -4.32 -4.77 -14.40
C GLU A 44 -4.80 -3.60 -15.24
N VAL A 45 -4.00 -2.54 -15.29
CA VAL A 45 -4.24 -1.37 -16.15
C VAL A 45 -3.46 -1.56 -17.43
N LEU A 46 -4.16 -1.51 -18.55
CA LEU A 46 -3.60 -1.63 -19.88
C LEU A 46 -3.72 -0.29 -20.61
N ALA A 47 -2.72 0.09 -21.38
CA ALA A 47 -2.79 1.18 -22.35
C ALA A 47 -2.86 0.63 -23.78
N LEU A 48 -3.59 1.29 -24.66
CA LEU A 48 -3.58 0.99 -26.08
C LEU A 48 -2.42 1.75 -26.74
N THR A 49 -1.55 1.03 -27.43
CA THR A 49 -0.44 1.64 -28.19
C THR A 49 -0.90 2.14 -29.56
N ALA A 50 -0.06 2.95 -30.22
CA ALA A 50 -0.30 3.36 -31.61
C ALA A 50 -0.43 2.17 -32.57
N ALA A 51 0.30 1.08 -32.30
CA ALA A 51 0.23 -0.18 -33.04
C ALA A 51 -1.01 -1.04 -32.69
N LYS A 52 -1.97 -0.49 -31.95
CA LYS A 52 -3.21 -1.17 -31.53
C LYS A 52 -2.99 -2.44 -30.71
N SER A 53 -1.88 -2.49 -29.98
CA SER A 53 -1.62 -3.54 -28.98
C SER A 53 -1.83 -3.01 -27.57
N TRP A 54 -2.33 -3.87 -26.67
CA TRP A 54 -2.51 -3.55 -25.26
C TRP A 54 -1.24 -3.87 -24.47
N VAL A 55 -0.72 -2.87 -23.74
CA VAL A 55 0.46 -3.01 -22.88
C VAL A 55 0.10 -2.74 -21.44
N LYS A 56 0.61 -3.54 -20.50
CA LYS A 56 0.38 -3.34 -19.07
C LYS A 56 1.24 -2.20 -18.55
N ILE A 57 0.57 -1.23 -17.92
CA ILE A 57 1.19 -0.01 -17.36
C ILE A 57 0.94 0.13 -15.86
N GLY A 58 0.22 -0.81 -15.24
CA GLY A 58 -0.10 -0.72 -13.83
C GLY A 58 -0.99 -1.84 -13.32
N ALA A 59 -1.36 -1.71 -12.05
CA ALA A 59 -2.31 -2.59 -11.37
C ALA A 59 -3.08 -1.81 -10.31
N LEU A 60 -4.28 -2.28 -9.99
CA LEU A 60 -5.18 -1.67 -9.02
C LEU A 60 -5.55 -2.67 -7.92
N PHE A 61 -5.58 -2.17 -6.71
CA PHE A 61 -5.94 -2.90 -5.49
C PHE A 61 -7.23 -2.32 -4.93
N GLU A 62 -8.06 -3.17 -4.35
CA GLU A 62 -9.30 -2.72 -3.71
C GLU A 62 -9.01 -2.16 -2.32
N HIS A 63 -9.69 -1.06 -2.01
CA HIS A 63 -9.66 -0.39 -0.71
C HIS A 63 -11.07 0.02 -0.33
N SER A 64 -11.33 0.21 0.95
CA SER A 64 -12.62 0.70 1.45
C SER A 64 -12.47 2.10 2.05
N ILE A 65 -13.43 2.97 1.75
CA ILE A 65 -13.52 4.30 2.35
C ILE A 65 -13.97 4.15 3.80
N LYS A 66 -13.17 4.64 4.75
CA LYS A 66 -13.43 4.44 6.20
C LYS A 66 -14.78 5.00 6.68
N SER A 67 -15.27 6.07 6.05
CA SER A 67 -16.50 6.75 6.47
C SER A 67 -17.78 6.13 5.89
N SER A 68 -17.77 5.73 4.60
CA SER A 68 -18.96 5.17 3.92
C SER A 68 -18.94 3.65 3.84
N GLY A 69 -17.77 3.02 3.98
CA GLY A 69 -17.58 1.59 3.73
C GLY A 69 -17.50 1.23 2.24
N GLU A 70 -17.70 2.18 1.33
CA GLU A 70 -17.69 1.95 -0.11
C GLU A 70 -16.30 1.52 -0.59
N SER A 71 -16.28 0.53 -1.50
CA SER A 71 -15.05 0.10 -2.16
C SER A 71 -14.64 1.05 -3.27
N PHE A 72 -13.34 1.28 -3.38
CA PHE A 72 -12.70 1.96 -4.50
C PHE A 72 -11.41 1.21 -4.87
N TYR A 73 -10.87 1.49 -6.05
CA TYR A 73 -9.62 0.87 -6.47
C TYR A 73 -8.51 1.90 -6.50
N GLN A 74 -7.32 1.53 -6.05
CA GLN A 74 -6.15 2.42 -6.06
C GLN A 74 -4.94 1.71 -6.62
N GLY A 75 -4.10 2.47 -7.32
CA GLY A 75 -2.83 1.96 -7.80
C GLY A 75 -1.97 3.03 -8.42
N ARG A 76 -1.08 2.59 -9.29
CA ARG A 76 -0.09 3.43 -9.96
C ARG A 76 0.03 3.04 -11.41
N ILE A 77 0.08 4.04 -12.27
CA ILE A 77 0.51 3.92 -13.66
C ILE A 77 1.99 4.26 -13.73
N ASP A 78 2.76 3.40 -14.40
CA ASP A 78 4.18 3.55 -14.62
C ASP A 78 4.52 3.04 -16.02
N ASP A 79 4.93 3.93 -16.91
CA ASP A 79 5.30 3.63 -18.28
C ASP A 79 6.57 4.39 -18.65
N PRO A 80 7.52 3.81 -19.44
CA PRO A 80 8.75 4.47 -19.81
C PRO A 80 8.60 5.83 -20.52
N SER A 81 7.43 6.13 -21.10
CA SER A 81 7.16 7.43 -21.71
C SER A 81 6.85 8.54 -20.68
N MET A 82 6.68 8.19 -19.40
CA MET A 82 6.36 9.12 -18.33
C MET A 82 7.60 9.50 -17.54
N ASP A 83 7.76 10.79 -17.23
CA ASP A 83 8.87 11.26 -16.38
C ASP A 83 8.81 10.69 -14.96
N ARG A 84 7.59 10.41 -14.48
CA ARG A 84 7.33 9.92 -13.12
C ARG A 84 6.08 9.03 -13.12
N PRO A 85 6.02 8.01 -12.24
CA PRO A 85 4.81 7.25 -12.05
C PRO A 85 3.65 8.12 -11.53
N MET A 86 2.42 7.78 -11.90
CA MET A 86 1.20 8.49 -11.53
C MET A 86 0.32 7.63 -10.62
N ASP A 87 0.07 8.08 -9.40
CA ASP A 87 -0.87 7.42 -8.49
C ASP A 87 -2.32 7.80 -8.88
N ILE A 88 -3.16 6.78 -9.05
CA ILE A 88 -4.56 6.93 -9.47
C ILE A 88 -5.49 6.20 -8.50
N ALA A 89 -6.72 6.67 -8.41
CA ALA A 89 -7.81 5.93 -7.79
C ALA A 89 -9.06 5.96 -8.68
N LEU A 90 -9.82 4.88 -8.66
CA LEU A 90 -11.02 4.66 -9.43
C LEU A 90 -12.20 4.51 -8.47
N PHE A 91 -13.22 5.35 -8.69
CA PHE A 91 -14.47 5.35 -7.96
C PHE A 91 -15.58 4.94 -8.92
N ALA A 92 -16.49 4.07 -8.47
CA ALA A 92 -17.63 3.66 -9.30
C ALA A 92 -18.42 4.89 -9.76
N ASN A 93 -18.92 4.86 -11.00
CA ASN A 93 -19.85 5.86 -11.53
C ASN A 93 -21.24 5.23 -11.73
N ASP A 94 -22.20 6.04 -12.16
CA ASP A 94 -23.59 5.59 -12.36
C ASP A 94 -23.77 4.68 -13.59
N ASP A 95 -22.74 4.55 -14.44
CA ASP A 95 -22.76 3.84 -15.73
C ASP A 95 -22.04 2.48 -15.69
N ASP A 96 -22.05 1.80 -14.54
CA ASP A 96 -21.35 0.52 -14.30
C ASP A 96 -19.83 0.58 -14.63
N GLY A 97 -19.25 1.78 -14.53
CA GLY A 97 -17.87 2.11 -14.84
C GLY A 97 -17.14 2.75 -13.67
N TYR A 98 -16.09 3.50 -13.98
CA TYR A 98 -15.27 4.18 -12.99
C TYR A 98 -14.85 5.58 -13.44
N ASN A 99 -14.94 6.53 -12.53
CA ASN A 99 -14.26 7.81 -12.62
C ASN A 99 -12.82 7.67 -12.13
N ILE A 100 -11.86 8.17 -12.92
CA ILE A 100 -10.43 8.09 -12.63
C ILE A 100 -10.00 9.41 -12.03
N SER A 101 -9.36 9.33 -10.89
CA SER A 101 -8.96 10.48 -10.11
C SER A 101 -7.48 10.40 -9.76
N TRP A 102 -6.79 11.54 -9.87
CA TRP A 102 -5.37 11.67 -9.58
C TRP A 102 -5.12 12.43 -8.28
N THR A 103 -4.13 11.98 -7.52
CA THR A 103 -3.56 12.73 -6.39
C THR A 103 -2.05 12.83 -6.51
N ARG A 104 -1.51 14.02 -6.24
CA ARG A 104 -0.08 14.17 -5.98
C ARG A 104 0.16 13.77 -4.53
N ARG A 105 1.06 12.80 -4.29
CA ARG A 105 1.56 12.56 -2.92
C ARG A 105 2.15 13.87 -2.41
N ARG A 106 1.57 14.41 -1.33
CA ARG A 106 2.21 15.50 -0.60
C ARG A 106 3.41 14.88 0.10
N ALA A 107 4.58 15.50 -0.02
CA ALA A 107 5.70 15.14 0.84
C ALA A 107 5.18 15.17 2.28
N ARG A 108 5.52 14.14 3.07
CA ARG A 108 5.25 14.18 4.50
C ARG A 108 5.99 15.41 5.00
N GLN A 109 5.24 16.42 5.42
CA GLN A 109 5.81 17.62 5.99
C GLN A 109 6.54 17.17 7.25
N GLU A 110 7.88 17.24 7.23
CA GLU A 110 8.64 17.08 8.46
C GLU A 110 8.16 18.18 9.40
N MET A 111 7.63 17.79 10.55
CA MET A 111 7.26 18.73 11.59
C MET A 111 8.56 19.38 12.06
N PRO A 112 8.74 20.71 11.94
CA PRO A 112 9.92 21.37 12.48
C PRO A 112 9.82 21.31 14.01
N GLY A 113 10.58 20.41 14.64
CA GLY A 113 10.47 20.19 16.08
C GLY A 113 11.51 19.26 16.70
N GLY A 114 12.69 19.13 16.10
CA GLY A 114 13.76 18.27 16.61
C GLY A 114 15.10 18.96 16.67
N ASN A 115 15.16 20.24 17.07
CA ASN A 115 16.41 20.79 17.55
C ASN A 115 16.63 20.21 18.95
N GLU A 116 17.49 19.22 19.03
CA GLU A 116 18.12 18.80 20.28
C GLU A 116 18.72 20.05 20.91
N GLN A 117 18.08 20.54 21.97
CA GLN A 117 18.71 21.47 22.89
C GLN A 117 19.91 20.74 23.46
N GLU A 118 21.08 21.13 22.95
CA GLU A 118 22.39 20.79 23.48
C GLU A 118 22.38 21.11 24.97
N ALA A 119 22.20 20.07 25.79
CA ALA A 119 22.23 20.21 27.23
C ALA A 119 23.63 20.73 27.61
N PRO A 120 23.74 21.79 28.44
CA PRO A 120 25.04 22.27 28.86
C PRO A 120 25.77 21.17 29.64
N PRO A 121 27.11 21.06 29.53
CA PRO A 121 27.85 19.99 30.19
C PRO A 121 27.70 20.11 31.70
N LEU A 122 27.22 19.04 32.33
CA LEU A 122 27.12 18.91 33.78
C LEU A 122 28.55 18.88 34.36
N ASN A 123 28.92 19.90 35.13
CA ASN A 123 30.17 19.92 35.87
C ASN A 123 30.01 19.10 37.15
N ASP A 124 30.88 18.10 37.36
CA ASP A 124 30.87 17.22 38.53
C ASP A 124 31.27 17.99 39.80
N ALA A 125 30.28 18.36 40.61
CA ALA A 125 30.47 18.68 42.03
C ALA A 125 29.16 18.52 42.82
N ALA A 126 28.96 17.34 43.41
CA ALA A 126 28.07 17.12 44.56
C ALA A 126 28.82 17.55 45.86
N PRO A 127 28.17 17.82 47.03
CA PRO A 127 26.96 17.12 47.49
C PRO A 127 25.92 17.87 48.36
N ALA A 128 24.81 17.14 48.57
CA ALA A 128 23.85 17.13 49.69
C ALA A 128 22.85 18.31 49.85
N ASP A 129 21.54 18.02 49.76
CA ASP A 129 20.71 17.70 50.93
C ASP A 129 19.36 17.08 50.53
N GLN A 130 18.78 16.36 51.49
CA GLN A 130 17.67 15.43 51.45
C GLN A 130 16.30 16.12 51.28
N THR A 131 15.32 15.41 50.71
CA THR A 131 14.03 15.02 51.35
C THR A 131 12.86 14.94 50.37
N GLY A 132 12.20 13.78 50.35
CA GLY A 132 10.73 13.69 50.28
C GLY A 132 10.10 13.51 48.91
N GLY A 133 9.41 12.37 48.72
CA GLY A 133 8.32 12.28 47.75
C GLY A 133 8.13 10.91 47.12
N LEU A 134 7.38 10.05 47.80
CA LEU A 134 6.87 8.77 47.30
C LEU A 134 5.94 9.00 46.09
N GLY A 135 6.07 8.18 45.05
CA GLY A 135 5.12 8.12 43.95
C GLY A 135 5.34 6.85 43.12
N GLU A 136 4.32 6.00 43.12
CA GLU A 136 4.37 4.57 42.86
C GLU A 136 4.53 4.17 41.39
N SER A 137 5.20 3.03 41.16
CA SER A 137 5.32 2.33 39.89
C SER A 137 3.97 1.86 39.34
N THR A 138 3.74 1.97 38.03
CA THR A 138 2.72 1.20 37.28
C THR A 138 3.20 0.73 35.90
N ALA A 139 4.38 0.12 35.83
CA ALA A 139 4.77 -0.70 34.68
C ALA A 139 4.95 -2.16 35.15
N PRO A 140 4.14 -3.12 34.67
CA PRO A 140 4.40 -4.53 34.94
C PRO A 140 5.65 -4.99 34.16
N ASP A 141 6.59 -5.59 34.90
CA ASP A 141 7.78 -6.27 34.40
C ASP A 141 7.41 -7.35 33.37
N ALA A 142 8.04 -7.28 32.20
CA ALA A 142 8.05 -8.37 31.24
C ALA A 142 9.06 -9.44 31.70
N PRO A 143 8.68 -10.72 31.90
CA PRO A 143 9.64 -11.76 32.23
C PRO A 143 10.53 -12.08 31.04
N GLN A 144 11.79 -11.66 31.12
CA GLN A 144 12.85 -12.11 30.24
C GLN A 144 13.30 -13.50 30.71
N GLY A 145 12.90 -14.55 29.98
CA GLY A 145 13.22 -15.92 30.35
C GLY A 145 13.38 -16.84 29.15
N GLY A 146 14.56 -17.45 29.05
CA GLY A 146 14.69 -18.83 28.57
C GLY A 146 15.33 -19.03 27.21
N LYS A 147 16.65 -19.28 27.21
CA LYS A 147 17.39 -19.94 26.13
C LYS A 147 16.75 -21.30 25.81
N GLY A 148 16.11 -21.43 24.65
CA GLY A 148 15.67 -22.72 24.09
C GLY A 148 16.62 -23.19 23.00
N LYS A 149 17.48 -24.18 23.29
CA LYS A 149 18.15 -24.99 22.27
C LYS A 149 17.10 -25.91 21.64
N GLY A 150 16.73 -25.63 20.39
CA GLY A 150 15.85 -26.48 19.57
C GLY A 150 16.66 -27.33 18.61
N GLN A 151 16.70 -28.62 18.90
CA GLN A 151 17.36 -29.70 18.17
C GLN A 151 16.54 -30.05 16.91
N ALA A 152 17.20 -30.23 15.77
CA ALA A 152 16.58 -30.71 14.53
C ALA A 152 16.33 -32.22 14.58
N PRO A 153 15.21 -32.74 14.03
CA PRO A 153 15.11 -34.15 13.68
C PRO A 153 15.43 -34.36 12.20
N LYS A 154 16.41 -35.24 11.95
CA LYS A 154 16.60 -35.97 10.69
C LYS A 154 15.56 -37.09 10.60
N GLY A 155 15.06 -37.31 9.37
CA GLY A 155 14.94 -38.62 8.71
C GLY A 155 14.02 -39.69 9.32
N GLY A 156 13.03 -40.10 8.53
CA GLY A 156 12.24 -41.31 8.75
C GLY A 156 11.51 -41.71 7.47
N GLU A 157 12.19 -42.49 6.64
CA GLU A 157 11.65 -43.25 5.52
C GLU A 157 10.91 -44.49 6.06
N THR A 158 9.67 -44.75 5.60
CA THR A 158 9.15 -46.11 5.37
C THR A 158 7.99 -46.06 4.38
N ALA A 159 8.13 -46.82 3.30
CA ALA A 159 7.06 -47.27 2.42
C ALA A 159 6.10 -48.23 3.15
N ASP A 160 4.84 -48.31 2.73
CA ASP A 160 4.27 -49.58 2.27
C ASP A 160 3.00 -49.42 1.41
N LYS A 161 2.82 -50.40 0.53
CA LYS A 161 1.73 -50.65 -0.42
C LYS A 161 0.45 -51.14 0.28
N GLN A 162 -0.69 -50.94 -0.38
CA GLN A 162 -1.77 -51.92 -0.71
C GLN A 162 -3.07 -51.15 -0.92
N THR A 163 -3.62 -51.08 -2.14
CA THR A 163 -4.55 -52.05 -2.75
C THR A 163 -5.84 -52.25 -1.96
N ALA A 164 -6.90 -51.61 -2.43
CA ALA A 164 -8.25 -52.17 -2.54
C ALA A 164 -8.95 -51.48 -3.72
#